data_AF-A0AAD5NI17-F1
#
_entry.id   AF-A0AAD5NI17-F1
#
_cell.length_a   1.000
_cell.length_b   1.000
_cell.length_c   1.000
_cell.angle_alpha   90.00
_cell.angle_beta   90.00
_cell.angle_gamma   90.00
#
_symmetry.space_group_name_H-M   'P 1'
#
loop_
_entity.id
_entity.type
_entity.pdbx_description
1 polymer ?
#
loop_
_entity_poly.entity_id
_entity_poly.type
_entity_poly.pdbx_seq_one_letter_code
_entity_poly.pdbx_strand_id
1 'polypeptide(L)'
;MLQKFISNGVKFHQAKVIKVIHEEFKSLLICNEGVTIQAAVVLDATGFSRCLVQYDKPYNPGYQVAYGILAEVEEHPFDVDKMLFMDWRDSHLNNNVELNERNSSIPSFLYAMPSSSTRIFLEETSLASSAAWSVHERYPGKNGG
;
A
#
# COMPACT_ATOMS: atom_id res chain seq x y z
N MET A 1 9.27 -18.60 6.98
CA MET A 1 10.08 -17.99 5.90
C MET A 1 11.41 -17.44 6.41
N LEU A 2 11.43 -16.52 7.39
CA LEU A 2 12.65 -15.92 7.97
C LEU A 2 13.73 -16.94 8.41
N GLN A 3 13.35 -18.00 9.12
CA GLN A 3 14.29 -19.04 9.57
C GLN A 3 15.07 -19.70 8.40
N LYS A 4 14.42 -19.85 7.24
CA LYS A 4 15.05 -20.41 6.03
C LYS A 4 16.13 -19.48 5.47
N PHE A 5 15.99 -18.16 5.60
CA PHE A 5 17.03 -17.23 5.16
C PHE A 5 18.25 -17.28 6.09
N ILE A 6 18.00 -17.32 7.41
CA ILE A 6 19.07 -17.44 8.41
C ILE A 6 19.88 -18.73 8.18
N SER A 7 19.21 -19.86 7.92
CA SER A 7 19.90 -21.13 7.65
C SER A 7 20.73 -21.12 6.36
N ASN A 8 20.45 -20.20 5.43
CA ASN A 8 21.23 -19.99 4.20
C ASN A 8 22.27 -18.87 4.33
N GLY A 9 22.56 -18.41 5.55
CA GLY A 9 23.62 -17.44 5.83
C GLY A 9 23.24 -15.97 5.62
N VAL A 10 21.96 -15.66 5.42
CA VAL A 10 21.48 -14.28 5.34
C VAL A 10 21.61 -13.62 6.71
N LYS A 11 22.31 -12.48 6.75
CA LYS A 11 22.43 -11.65 7.96
C LYS A 11 21.37 -10.56 7.92
N PHE A 12 20.61 -10.46 9.01
CA PHE A 12 19.65 -9.38 9.20
C PHE A 12 20.29 -8.28 10.04
N HIS A 13 20.08 -7.04 9.63
CA HIS A 13 20.55 -5.87 10.33
C HIS A 13 19.39 -4.89 10.46
N GLN A 14 18.97 -4.62 11.69
CA GLN A 14 17.82 -3.78 11.98
C GLN A 14 18.24 -2.31 12.03
N ALA A 15 18.39 -1.69 10.86
CA ALA A 15 18.68 -0.27 10.73
C ALA A 15 17.98 0.30 9.50
N LYS A 16 17.79 1.62 9.48
CA LYS A 16 17.28 2.32 8.30
C LYS A 16 18.45 2.75 7.42
N VAL A 17 18.52 2.26 6.19
CA VAL A 17 19.44 2.81 5.19
C VAL A 17 18.91 4.18 4.76
N ILE A 18 19.73 5.21 4.91
CA ILE A 18 19.37 6.60 4.58
C ILE A 18 19.96 7.07 3.25
N LYS A 19 21.03 6.42 2.79
CA LYS A 19 21.72 6.78 1.55
C LYS A 19 22.50 5.59 1.00
N VAL A 20 22.62 5.54 -0.32
CA VAL A 20 23.57 4.68 -1.03
C VAL A 20 24.53 5.55 -1.86
N ILE A 21 25.80 5.18 -1.89
CA ILE A 21 26.82 5.76 -2.75
C ILE A 21 27.38 4.64 -3.62
N HIS A 22 27.33 4.82 -4.94
CA HIS A 22 27.89 3.87 -5.89
C HIS A 22 29.29 4.35 -6.33
N GLU A 23 30.28 3.49 -6.17
CA GLU A 23 31.64 3.64 -6.64
C GLU A 23 31.90 2.64 -7.78
N GLU A 24 33.07 2.71 -8.42
CA GLU A 24 33.40 1.87 -9.58
C GLU A 24 33.29 0.37 -9.32
N PHE A 25 33.65 -0.10 -8.11
CA PHE A 25 33.71 -1.53 -7.77
C PHE A 25 32.81 -1.95 -6.61
N LYS A 26 32.09 -1.01 -5.98
CA LYS A 26 31.27 -1.29 -4.80
C LYS A 26 30.22 -0.22 -4.55
N SER A 27 29.28 -0.54 -3.68
CA SER A 27 28.29 0.38 -3.14
C SER A 27 28.46 0.50 -1.63
N LEU A 28 28.29 1.70 -1.10
CA LEU A 28 28.31 2.00 0.33
C LEU A 28 26.90 2.37 0.77
N LEU A 29 26.31 1.57 1.65
CA LEU A 29 25.04 1.87 2.30
C LEU A 29 25.34 2.57 3.63
N ILE A 30 24.76 3.76 3.82
CA ILE A 30 24.87 4.53 5.06
C ILE A 30 23.58 4.33 5.84
N CYS A 31 23.70 3.80 7.06
CA CYS A 31 22.59 3.59 7.97
C CYS A 31 22.38 4.81 8.89
N ASN A 32 21.16 4.98 9.40
CA ASN A 32 20.78 6.08 10.28
C ASN A 32 21.59 6.13 11.60
N GLU A 33 22.16 5.01 12.02
CA GLU A 33 23.01 4.87 13.21
C GLU A 33 24.50 5.15 12.94
N GLY A 34 24.86 5.59 11.73
CA GLY A 34 26.25 5.91 11.35
C GLY A 34 27.06 4.71 10.87
N VAL A 35 26.52 3.50 10.91
CA VAL A 35 27.15 2.29 10.33
C VAL A 35 27.15 2.38 8.81
N THR A 36 28.26 1.96 8.19
CA THR A 36 28.39 1.85 6.73
C THR A 36 28.59 0.39 6.33
N ILE A 37 27.78 -0.08 5.39
CA ILE A 37 27.83 -1.46 4.86
C ILE A 37 28.32 -1.40 3.42
N GLN A 38 29.30 -2.24 3.06
CA GLN A 38 29.78 -2.38 1.69
C GLN A 38 29.06 -3.52 0.99
N ALA A 39 28.64 -3.31 -0.26
CA ALA A 39 27.99 -4.33 -1.07
C ALA A 39 28.43 -4.23 -2.53
N ALA A 40 28.51 -5.37 -3.22
CA ALA A 40 28.73 -5.38 -4.67
C ALA A 40 27.44 -4.98 -5.43
N VAL A 41 26.28 -5.36 -4.90
CA VAL A 41 24.96 -5.09 -5.48
C VAL A 41 24.00 -4.67 -4.36
N VAL A 42 23.15 -3.69 -4.63
CA VAL A 42 22.09 -3.22 -3.72
C VAL A 42 20.75 -3.41 -4.40
N LEU A 43 19.85 -4.14 -3.73
CA LEU A 43 18.45 -4.27 -4.13
C LEU A 43 17.60 -3.37 -3.24
N ASP A 44 17.04 -2.29 -3.79
CA ASP A 44 16.10 -1.44 -3.07
C ASP A 44 14.73 -2.14 -2.97
N ALA A 45 14.41 -2.63 -1.77
CA ALA A 45 13.13 -3.22 -1.42
C ALA A 45 12.34 -2.34 -0.42
N THR A 46 12.56 -1.02 -0.43
CA THR A 46 11.93 -0.05 0.50
C THR A 46 10.47 0.27 0.17
N GLY A 47 9.89 -0.39 -0.83
CA GLY A 47 8.50 -0.21 -1.24
C GLY A 47 8.22 1.22 -1.68
N PHE A 48 7.15 1.83 -1.15
CA PHE A 48 6.73 3.18 -1.52
C PHE A 48 7.75 4.28 -1.14
N SER A 49 8.59 4.06 -0.11
CA SER A 49 9.53 5.09 0.35
C SER A 49 10.60 5.47 -0.67
N ARG A 50 10.96 4.55 -1.59
CA ARG A 50 11.90 4.77 -2.72
C ARG A 50 13.16 5.56 -2.34
N CYS A 51 13.66 5.38 -1.12
CA CYS A 51 14.61 6.35 -0.54
C CYS A 51 16.02 6.26 -1.13
N LEU A 52 16.30 5.25 -1.96
CA LEU A 52 17.61 5.02 -2.56
C LEU A 52 17.62 5.18 -4.10
N VAL A 53 16.45 5.39 -4.74
CA VAL A 53 16.33 5.52 -6.19
C VAL A 53 16.27 6.99 -6.59
N GLN A 54 17.10 7.38 -7.56
CA GLN A 54 17.08 8.71 -8.18
C GLN A 54 16.62 8.59 -9.62
N TYR A 55 15.73 9.49 -10.04
CA TYR A 55 15.23 9.56 -11.41
C TYR A 55 15.89 10.72 -12.14
N ASP A 56 16.21 10.51 -13.43
CA ASP A 56 16.76 11.51 -14.34
C ASP A 56 15.72 12.54 -14.82
N LYS A 57 14.44 12.26 -14.56
CA LYS A 57 13.28 13.09 -14.95
C LYS A 57 12.40 13.39 -13.75
N PRO A 58 11.60 14.47 -13.81
CA PRO A 58 10.56 14.74 -12.82
C PRO A 58 9.65 13.51 -12.66
N TYR A 59 9.60 13.00 -11.43
CA TYR A 59 8.79 11.84 -11.10
C TYR A 59 7.36 12.29 -10.79
N ASN A 60 6.46 12.11 -11.75
CA ASN A 60 5.03 12.48 -11.61
C ASN A 60 4.12 11.29 -11.98
N PRO A 61 4.08 10.24 -11.15
CA PRO A 61 3.25 9.06 -11.43
C PRO A 61 1.77 9.39 -11.21
N GLY A 62 0.89 8.57 -11.80
CA GLY A 62 -0.46 8.42 -11.27
C GLY A 62 -0.40 7.76 -9.90
N TYR A 63 -1.16 8.28 -8.95
CA TYR A 63 -1.28 7.71 -7.61
C TYR A 63 -2.55 6.89 -7.53
N GLN A 64 -2.41 5.67 -7.04
CA GLN A 64 -3.52 4.82 -6.65
C GLN A 64 -3.45 4.63 -5.14
N VAL A 65 -4.58 4.80 -4.46
CA VAL A 65 -4.64 4.66 -3.01
C VAL A 65 -5.66 3.60 -2.68
N ALA A 66 -5.26 2.70 -1.78
CA ALA A 66 -6.12 1.67 -1.22
C ALA A 66 -6.26 1.90 0.28
N TYR A 67 -7.48 1.74 0.78
CA TYR A 67 -7.79 1.75 2.20
C TYR A 67 -8.43 0.42 2.58
N GLY A 68 -7.69 -0.37 3.35
CA GLY A 68 -8.10 -1.69 3.80
C GLY A 68 -8.43 -1.72 5.29
N ILE A 69 -9.48 -2.45 5.65
CA ILE A 69 -9.82 -2.79 7.03
C ILE A 69 -9.96 -4.30 7.17
N LEU A 70 -9.57 -4.81 8.34
CA LEU A 70 -9.93 -6.15 8.78
C LEU A 70 -11.04 -6.01 9.82
N ALA A 71 -12.22 -6.53 9.51
CA ALA A 71 -13.39 -6.42 10.37
C ALA A 71 -13.78 -7.77 10.96
N GLU A 72 -14.20 -7.73 12.23
CA GLU A 72 -14.94 -8.81 12.88
C GLU A 72 -16.39 -8.33 13.04
N VAL A 73 -17.33 -9.12 12.54
CA VAL A 73 -18.76 -8.77 12.41
C VAL A 73 -19.61 -9.96 12.83
N GLU A 74 -20.88 -9.70 13.17
CA GLU A 74 -21.83 -10.79 13.45
C GLU A 74 -22.07 -11.65 12.20
N GLU A 75 -22.22 -11.01 11.04
CA GLU A 75 -22.32 -11.65 9.73
C GLU A 75 -21.91 -10.69 8.60
N HIS A 76 -21.58 -11.23 7.44
CA HIS A 76 -21.34 -10.46 6.22
C HIS A 76 -21.97 -11.15 4.99
N PRO A 77 -22.29 -10.40 3.91
CA PRO A 77 -23.02 -10.95 2.76
C PRO A 77 -22.16 -11.72 1.76
N PHE A 78 -20.84 -11.83 1.98
CA PHE A 78 -19.91 -12.44 1.05
C PHE A 78 -19.71 -13.94 1.30
N ASP A 79 -19.57 -14.73 0.25
CA ASP A 79 -19.28 -16.16 0.33
C ASP A 79 -17.87 -16.40 0.90
N VAL A 80 -17.76 -17.21 1.96
CA VAL A 80 -16.49 -17.45 2.66
C VAL A 80 -15.40 -18.05 1.76
N ASP A 81 -15.81 -18.85 0.77
CA ASP A 81 -14.90 -19.55 -0.14
C ASP A 81 -14.58 -18.78 -1.42
N LYS A 82 -14.93 -17.47 -1.48
CA LYS A 82 -14.70 -16.62 -2.65
C LYS A 82 -14.08 -15.30 -2.26
N MET A 83 -13.18 -14.83 -3.13
CA MET A 83 -12.71 -13.46 -3.09
C MET A 83 -13.46 -12.65 -4.15
N LEU A 84 -13.96 -11.49 -3.75
CA LEU A 84 -14.51 -10.51 -4.66
C LEU A 84 -13.40 -9.53 -5.04
N PHE A 85 -13.15 -9.40 -6.33
CA PHE A 85 -12.17 -8.50 -6.89
C PHE A 85 -12.83 -7.45 -7.76
N MET A 86 -12.33 -6.22 -7.64
CA MET A 86 -12.65 -5.05 -8.46
C MET A 86 -14.15 -4.81 -8.58
N ASP A 87 -14.88 -4.92 -7.47
CA ASP A 87 -16.31 -4.63 -7.50
C ASP A 87 -16.56 -3.12 -7.53
N TRP A 88 -16.94 -2.62 -8.69
CA TRP A 88 -17.30 -1.22 -8.94
C TRP A 88 -18.80 -0.93 -8.78
N ARG A 89 -19.62 -1.94 -8.44
CA ARG A 89 -21.09 -1.80 -8.44
C ARG A 89 -21.50 -0.91 -7.28
N ASP A 90 -22.42 0.01 -7.53
CA ASP A 90 -22.93 0.99 -6.57
C ASP A 90 -24.31 0.63 -6.01
N SER A 91 -24.87 -0.53 -6.38
CA SER A 91 -26.20 -0.98 -5.95
C SER A 91 -26.35 -1.05 -4.41
N HIS A 92 -25.25 -1.26 -3.69
CA HIS A 92 -25.21 -1.29 -2.23
C HIS A 92 -25.39 0.09 -1.58
N LEU A 93 -25.32 1.19 -2.34
CA LEU A 93 -25.47 2.56 -1.85
C LEU A 93 -26.94 3.00 -1.70
N ASN A 94 -27.92 2.14 -2.04
CA ASN A 94 -29.36 2.40 -1.84
C ASN A 94 -29.83 3.77 -2.39
N ASN A 95 -29.33 4.18 -3.55
CA ASN A 95 -29.62 5.49 -4.18
C ASN A 95 -29.24 6.71 -3.34
N ASN A 96 -28.24 6.61 -2.46
CA ASN A 96 -27.67 7.78 -1.82
C ASN A 96 -27.01 8.69 -2.87
N VAL A 97 -27.72 9.75 -3.26
CA VAL A 97 -27.34 10.68 -4.33
C VAL A 97 -25.94 11.25 -4.09
N GLU A 98 -25.64 11.67 -2.87
CA GLU A 98 -24.35 12.25 -2.51
C GLU A 98 -23.20 11.26 -2.69
N LEU A 99 -23.38 10.00 -2.25
CA LEU A 99 -22.36 8.96 -2.44
C LEU A 99 -22.21 8.55 -3.91
N ASN A 100 -23.30 8.49 -4.66
CA ASN A 100 -23.28 8.15 -6.08
C ASN A 100 -22.57 9.22 -6.92
N GLU A 101 -22.83 10.50 -6.64
CA GLU A 101 -22.13 11.62 -7.29
C GLU A 101 -20.63 11.60 -6.97
N ARG A 102 -20.24 11.30 -5.72
CA ARG A 102 -18.84 11.14 -5.33
C ARG A 102 -18.16 9.95 -6.01
N ASN A 103 -18.82 8.80 -6.08
CA ASN A 103 -18.28 7.64 -6.78
C ASN A 103 -18.11 7.91 -8.28
N SER A 104 -19.00 8.72 -8.86
CA SER A 104 -18.90 9.13 -10.27
C SER A 104 -17.73 10.08 -10.52
N SER A 105 -17.40 10.95 -9.56
CA SER A 105 -16.29 11.91 -9.69
C SER A 105 -14.93 11.32 -9.37
N ILE A 106 -14.85 10.40 -8.40
CA ILE A 106 -13.62 9.68 -8.01
C ILE A 106 -13.92 8.18 -8.00
N PRO A 107 -13.83 7.50 -9.16
CA PRO A 107 -14.15 6.08 -9.24
C PRO A 107 -13.23 5.24 -8.35
N SER A 108 -13.81 4.25 -7.68
CA SER A 108 -13.11 3.23 -6.90
C SER A 108 -13.74 1.87 -7.13
N PHE A 109 -13.10 0.84 -6.58
CA PHE A 109 -13.65 -0.50 -6.51
C PHE A 109 -13.35 -1.13 -5.15
N LEU A 110 -14.16 -2.11 -4.78
CA LEU A 110 -14.03 -2.88 -3.55
C LEU A 110 -13.38 -4.24 -3.81
N TYR A 111 -12.45 -4.62 -2.94
CA TYR A 111 -12.09 -6.01 -2.69
C TYR A 111 -12.75 -6.47 -1.39
N ALA A 112 -13.30 -7.69 -1.42
CA ALA A 112 -13.84 -8.34 -0.24
C ALA A 112 -13.28 -9.76 -0.16
N MET A 113 -12.58 -10.05 0.93
CA MET A 113 -11.89 -11.31 1.17
C MET A 113 -12.29 -11.87 2.54
N PRO A 114 -13.39 -12.63 2.59
CA PRO A 114 -13.79 -13.37 3.78
C PRO A 114 -12.72 -14.38 4.20
N SER A 115 -12.55 -14.53 5.51
CA SER A 115 -11.75 -15.61 6.12
C SER A 115 -12.61 -16.58 6.94
N SER A 116 -13.79 -16.14 7.37
CA SER A 116 -14.84 -16.91 8.03
C SER A 116 -16.15 -16.10 7.95
N SER A 117 -17.28 -16.67 8.36
CA SER A 117 -18.59 -15.97 8.34
C SER A 117 -18.64 -14.69 9.18
N THR A 118 -17.70 -14.52 10.12
CA THR A 118 -17.64 -13.38 11.04
C THR A 118 -16.39 -12.52 10.85
N ARG A 119 -15.51 -12.85 9.89
CA ARG A 119 -14.24 -12.13 9.71
C ARG A 119 -13.89 -11.91 8.25
N ILE A 120 -13.75 -10.65 7.87
CA ILE A 120 -13.57 -10.23 6.47
C ILE A 120 -12.56 -9.11 6.35
N PHE A 121 -11.72 -9.18 5.32
CA PHE A 121 -10.92 -8.06 4.86
C PHE A 121 -11.67 -7.32 3.74
N LEU A 122 -11.79 -6.00 3.89
CA LEU A 122 -12.42 -5.11 2.91
C LEU A 122 -11.39 -4.06 2.51
N GLU A 123 -11.20 -3.85 1.22
CA GLU A 123 -10.30 -2.82 0.71
C GLU A 123 -10.98 -2.02 -0.40
N GLU A 124 -11.14 -0.72 -0.18
CA GLU A 124 -11.52 0.20 -1.24
C GLU A 124 -10.25 0.75 -1.91
N THR A 125 -10.22 0.71 -3.24
CA THR A 125 -9.10 1.26 -4.02
C THR A 125 -9.61 2.28 -5.02
N SER A 126 -9.09 3.52 -4.97
CA SER A 126 -9.39 4.54 -5.98
C SER A 126 -8.73 4.18 -7.33
N LEU A 127 -9.29 4.63 -8.44
CA LEU A 127 -8.57 4.59 -9.71
C LEU A 127 -7.40 5.58 -9.70
N ALA A 128 -6.36 5.26 -10.47
CA ALA A 128 -5.15 6.09 -10.52
C ALA A 128 -5.49 7.52 -10.99
N SER A 129 -5.07 8.52 -10.21
CA SER A 129 -5.23 9.93 -10.56
C SER A 129 -3.92 10.69 -10.44
N SER A 130 -3.81 11.84 -11.11
CA SER A 130 -2.63 12.71 -11.05
C SER A 130 -2.47 13.42 -9.70
N ALA A 131 -3.50 13.40 -8.85
CA ALA A 131 -3.48 13.96 -7.51
C ALA A 131 -3.31 12.85 -6.47
N ALA A 132 -2.23 12.91 -5.68
CA ALA A 132 -1.97 11.98 -4.57
C ALA A 132 -3.03 12.00 -3.44
N TRP A 133 -4.05 12.85 -3.54
CA TRP A 133 -4.97 13.25 -2.46
C TRP A 133 -6.39 12.67 -2.56
N SER A 134 -6.66 11.79 -3.52
CA SER A 134 -8.02 11.33 -3.86
C SER A 134 -8.82 10.72 -2.70
N VAL A 135 -8.18 10.10 -1.71
CA VAL A 135 -8.87 9.48 -0.56
C VAL A 135 -9.15 10.47 0.58
N HIS A 136 -8.27 11.46 0.81
CA HIS A 136 -8.51 12.48 1.84
C HIS A 136 -9.62 13.45 1.42
N GLU A 137 -9.71 13.76 0.12
CA GLU A 137 -10.83 14.50 -0.46
C GLU A 137 -12.15 13.73 -0.36
N ARG A 138 -12.10 12.39 -0.36
CA ARG A 138 -13.28 11.52 -0.25
C ARG A 138 -13.82 11.40 1.17
N TYR A 139 -12.93 11.38 2.17
CA TYR A 139 -13.27 11.32 3.59
C TYR A 139 -12.60 12.45 4.38
N PRO A 140 -13.00 13.72 4.17
CA PRO A 140 -12.56 14.80 5.03
C PRO A 140 -13.08 14.49 6.43
N GLY A 141 -12.17 14.15 7.35
CA GLY A 141 -12.54 13.88 8.73
C GLY A 141 -13.41 15.02 9.23
N LYS A 142 -14.62 14.72 9.73
CA LYS A 142 -15.28 15.62 10.66
C LYS A 142 -14.30 15.79 11.81
N ASN A 143 -13.66 16.96 11.91
CA ASN A 143 -12.97 17.35 13.12
C ASN A 143 -13.91 17.05 14.28
N GLY A 144 -13.48 16.17 15.19
CA GLY A 144 -14.20 15.88 16.41
C GLY A 144 -14.45 17.19 17.14
N GLY A 145 -15.73 17.49 17.35
CA GLY A 145 -16.20 18.43 18.36
C GLY A 145 -16.68 17.64 19.56
#